data_AF-A0A7M5VAU3-F1
#
_entry.id   AF-A0A7M5VAU3-F1
#
_cell.length_a   1.000
_cell.length_b   1.000
_cell.length_c   1.000
_cell.angle_alpha   90.00
_cell.angle_beta   90.00
_cell.angle_gamma   90.00
#
_symmetry.space_group_name_H-M   'P 1'
#
loop_
_entity.id
_entity.type
_entity.pdbx_description
1 polymer ?
#
loop_
_entity_poly.entity_id
_entity_poly.type
_entity_poly.pdbx_seq_one_letter_code
_entity_poly.pdbx_strand_id
1 'polypeptide(L)'
;MHKFLLAVLVVLACVAYSECMKEDCPKQQCRMYCKNGFKIDENGCEICDCNKCPQVMCSMYCKNGFELGKDGCPICSCNKCPLYMCRMFCKYGFVKDKNGCSQCKCNKCPNVMCMMHCPKGYQKNASGCNICKCIE
;
A
#
# COMPACT_ATOMS: atom_id res chain seq x y z
N MET A 1 -43.79 42.72 -4.02
CA MET A 1 -42.39 42.94 -4.44
C MET A 1 -41.39 42.86 -3.29
N HIS A 2 -41.66 43.49 -2.13
CA HIS A 2 -40.72 43.52 -0.99
C HIS A 2 -40.39 42.15 -0.36
N LYS A 3 -41.37 41.24 -0.27
CA LYS A 3 -41.19 39.86 0.25
C LYS A 3 -40.34 38.97 -0.66
N PHE A 4 -40.42 39.20 -1.97
CA PHE A 4 -39.66 38.47 -2.97
C PHE A 4 -38.18 38.89 -2.96
N LEU A 5 -37.93 40.20 -2.81
CA LEU A 5 -36.57 40.74 -2.71
C LEU A 5 -35.86 40.26 -1.43
N LEU A 6 -36.57 40.21 -0.30
CA LEU A 6 -36.07 39.62 0.96
C LEU A 6 -35.72 38.15 0.80
N ALA A 7 -36.58 37.36 0.15
CA ALA A 7 -36.32 35.94 -0.09
C ALA A 7 -35.07 35.72 -0.98
N VAL A 8 -34.91 36.52 -2.03
CA VAL A 8 -33.73 36.46 -2.92
C VAL A 8 -32.45 36.84 -2.18
N LEU A 9 -32.48 37.87 -1.32
CA LEU A 9 -31.33 38.26 -0.51
C LEU A 9 -30.93 37.19 0.51
N VAL A 10 -31.91 36.52 1.14
CA VAL A 10 -31.65 35.41 2.07
C VAL A 10 -31.04 34.22 1.34
N VAL A 11 -31.55 33.86 0.15
CA VAL A 11 -30.98 32.77 -0.65
C VAL A 11 -29.57 33.10 -1.13
N LEU A 12 -29.32 34.32 -1.61
CA LEU A 12 -27.98 34.77 -2.03
C LEU A 12 -27.00 34.79 -0.85
N ALA A 13 -27.44 35.19 0.34
CA ALA A 13 -26.64 35.07 1.56
C ALA A 13 -26.35 33.59 1.87
N CYS A 14 -27.36 32.71 1.85
CA CYS A 14 -27.16 31.27 2.11
C CYS A 14 -26.18 30.61 1.12
N VAL A 15 -26.20 31.02 -0.15
CA VAL A 15 -25.28 30.52 -1.19
C VAL A 15 -23.86 31.08 -0.96
N ALA A 16 -23.73 32.37 -0.62
CA ALA A 16 -22.42 32.98 -0.32
C ALA A 16 -21.78 32.46 0.98
N TYR A 17 -22.59 32.08 1.97
CA TYR A 17 -22.12 31.51 3.25
C TYR A 17 -21.83 30.00 3.19
N SER A 18 -22.27 29.29 2.15
CA SER A 18 -22.06 27.83 2.02
C SER A 18 -20.67 27.44 1.50
N GLU A 19 -19.84 28.39 1.07
CA GLU A 19 -18.48 28.14 0.55
C GLU A 19 -17.38 28.31 1.62
N CYS A 20 -17.56 27.86 2.87
CA CYS A 20 -16.42 27.67 3.80
C CYS A 20 -16.73 26.86 5.08
N MET A 21 -17.65 25.89 5.07
CA MET A 21 -17.74 24.97 6.21
C MET A 21 -16.62 23.93 6.12
N LYS A 22 -15.37 24.33 6.41
CA LYS A 22 -14.39 23.37 6.92
C LYS A 22 -14.96 22.92 8.26
N GLU A 23 -15.31 21.65 8.40
CA GLU A 23 -15.58 21.11 9.74
C GLU A 23 -14.37 21.43 10.61
N ASP A 24 -14.56 22.29 11.60
CA ASP A 24 -13.50 22.61 12.55
C ASP A 24 -13.11 21.33 13.28
N CYS A 25 -11.86 20.91 13.12
CA CYS A 25 -11.37 19.72 13.79
C CYS A 25 -11.55 19.86 15.30
N PRO A 26 -12.01 18.80 16.00
CA PRO A 26 -12.15 18.84 17.44
C PRO A 26 -10.78 19.17 18.05
N LYS A 27 -10.77 20.12 19.00
CA LYS A 27 -9.56 20.52 19.74
C LYS A 27 -9.15 19.41 20.70
N GLN A 28 -8.63 18.32 20.15
CA GLN A 28 -8.18 17.15 20.89
C GLN A 28 -6.71 17.33 21.31
N GLN A 29 -6.45 17.19 22.60
CA GLN A 29 -5.09 17.21 23.15
C GLN A 29 -4.61 15.79 23.39
N CYS A 30 -3.76 15.29 22.50
CA CYS A 30 -3.14 13.98 22.66
C CYS A 30 -2.06 14.03 23.75
N ARG A 31 -2.04 13.05 24.66
CA ARG A 31 -1.04 12.96 25.74
C ARG A 31 0.25 12.25 25.33
N MET A 32 0.54 12.20 24.03
CA MET A 32 1.68 11.48 23.47
C MET A 32 2.39 12.31 22.42
N TYR A 33 3.65 11.98 22.18
CA TYR A 33 4.47 12.59 21.13
C TYR A 33 4.71 11.58 20.02
N CYS A 34 4.36 11.96 18.79
CA CYS A 34 4.60 11.16 17.60
C CYS A 34 5.75 11.77 16.79
N LYS A 35 6.90 11.08 16.71
CA LYS A 35 8.08 11.51 15.94
C LYS A 35 7.76 11.77 14.45
N ASN A 36 6.86 10.97 13.88
CA ASN A 36 6.48 11.05 12.46
C ASN A 36 5.13 11.76 12.24
N GLY A 37 4.63 12.49 13.24
CA GLY A 37 3.32 13.12 13.21
C GLY A 37 2.16 12.18 13.51
N PHE A 38 0.95 12.74 13.60
CA PHE A 38 -0.29 12.05 13.89
C PHE A 38 -0.98 11.57 12.61
N LYS A 39 -1.78 10.51 12.72
CA LYS A 39 -2.69 10.09 11.66
C LYS A 39 -3.82 11.12 11.51
N ILE A 40 -4.41 11.18 10.32
CA ILE A 40 -5.58 12.01 10.04
C ILE A 40 -6.79 11.12 9.73
N ASP A 41 -7.98 11.59 10.08
CA ASP A 41 -9.25 10.96 9.70
C ASP A 41 -9.70 11.36 8.28
N GLU A 42 -10.88 10.88 7.87
CA GLU A 42 -11.48 11.16 6.55
C GLU A 42 -11.80 12.64 6.33
N ASN A 43 -11.96 13.41 7.42
CA ASN A 43 -12.20 14.86 7.40
C ASN A 43 -10.89 15.66 7.41
N GLY A 44 -9.74 14.98 7.49
CA GLY A 44 -8.41 15.60 7.55
C GLY A 44 -8.00 16.07 8.94
N CYS A 45 -8.68 15.62 9.99
CA CYS A 45 -8.39 15.98 11.37
C CYS A 45 -7.41 15.00 12.01
N GLU A 46 -6.41 15.52 12.73
CA GLU A 46 -5.44 14.68 13.45
C GLU A 46 -6.13 13.87 14.54
N ILE A 47 -5.85 12.58 14.60
CA ILE A 47 -6.30 11.68 15.66
C ILE A 47 -5.12 11.27 16.54
N CYS A 48 -5.38 10.89 17.79
CA CYS A 48 -4.33 10.49 18.75
C CYS A 48 -3.75 9.09 18.48
N ASP A 49 -3.26 8.88 17.25
CA ASP A 49 -2.56 7.68 16.79
C ASP A 49 -1.38 8.12 15.91
N CYS A 50 -0.23 7.46 16.04
CA CYS A 50 1.02 7.90 15.40
C CYS A 50 1.19 7.32 14.00
N ASN A 51 1.77 8.11 13.09
CA ASN A 51 2.26 7.57 11.83
C ASN A 51 3.46 6.65 12.06
N LYS A 52 3.42 5.46 11.47
CA LYS A 52 4.56 4.54 11.51
C LYS A 52 5.76 5.10 10.74
N CYS A 53 5.51 5.75 9.60
CA CYS A 53 6.53 6.25 8.69
C CYS A 53 6.57 7.77 8.67
N PRO A 54 7.76 8.37 8.51
CA PRO A 54 7.87 9.81 8.27
C PRO A 54 7.19 10.17 6.96
N GLN A 55 6.70 11.42 6.85
CA GLN A 55 6.27 11.93 5.56
C GLN A 55 7.50 12.09 4.66
N VAL A 56 7.54 11.32 3.58
CA VAL A 56 8.65 11.33 2.62
C VAL A 56 8.24 12.14 1.41
N MET A 57 8.87 13.30 1.23
CA MET A 57 8.70 14.16 0.07
C MET A 57 9.87 13.92 -0.89
N CYS A 58 9.63 13.22 -2.00
CA CYS A 58 10.63 12.97 -3.03
C CYS A 58 10.41 13.89 -4.24
N SER A 59 11.49 14.43 -4.80
CA SER A 59 11.43 15.28 -6.01
C SER A 59 11.30 14.49 -7.32
N MET A 60 10.72 13.28 -7.27
CA MET A 60 10.61 12.37 -8.41
C MET A 60 9.29 11.62 -8.39
N TYR A 61 8.81 11.24 -9.59
CA TYR A 61 7.62 10.43 -9.75
C TYR A 61 7.99 8.99 -10.13
N CYS A 62 7.48 8.03 -9.37
CA CYS A 62 7.68 6.61 -9.64
C CYS A 62 6.37 5.97 -10.10
N LYS A 63 6.32 5.54 -11.38
CA LYS A 63 5.14 4.89 -11.97
C LYS A 63 4.66 3.66 -11.19
N ASN A 64 5.59 2.91 -10.60
CA ASN A 64 5.32 1.70 -9.82
C ASN A 64 5.38 1.94 -8.30
N GLY A 65 5.32 3.19 -7.86
CA GLY A 65 5.51 3.56 -6.46
C GLY A 65 6.96 3.48 -5.99
N PHE A 66 7.17 3.83 -4.72
CA PHE A 66 8.47 3.89 -4.07
C PHE A 66 8.87 2.56 -3.44
N GLU A 67 10.18 2.28 -3.43
CA GLU A 67 10.76 1.16 -2.70
C GLU A 67 10.57 1.36 -1.19
N LEU A 68 10.42 0.25 -0.45
CA LEU A 68 10.36 0.27 1.00
C LEU A 68 11.74 -0.03 1.59
N GLY A 69 12.14 0.76 2.59
CA GLY A 69 13.32 0.53 3.40
C GLY A 69 13.17 -0.67 4.33
N LYS A 70 14.22 -0.95 5.12
CA LYS A 70 14.25 -2.06 6.09
C LYS A 70 13.21 -1.92 7.20
N ASP A 71 12.80 -0.70 7.50
CA ASP A 71 11.74 -0.33 8.44
C ASP A 71 10.33 -0.47 7.85
N GLY A 72 10.24 -0.76 6.54
CA GLY A 72 9.00 -0.83 5.79
C GLY A 72 8.44 0.54 5.41
N CYS A 73 9.24 1.60 5.49
CA CYS A 73 8.84 2.95 5.08
C CYS A 73 9.32 3.30 3.67
N PRO A 74 8.56 4.10 2.90
CA PRO A 74 8.96 4.46 1.55
C PRO A 74 10.27 5.26 1.58
N ILE A 75 11.15 4.98 0.62
CA ILE A 75 12.38 5.75 0.39
C ILE A 75 12.32 6.40 -0.99
N CYS A 76 13.13 7.43 -1.24
CA CYS A 76 13.19 8.09 -2.56
C CYS A 76 13.96 7.26 -3.60
N SER A 77 13.46 6.06 -3.87
CA SER A 77 13.91 5.13 -4.90
C SER A 77 12.67 4.47 -5.53
N CYS A 78 12.66 4.26 -6.84
CA CYS A 78 11.50 3.73 -7.55
C CYS A 78 11.49 2.20 -7.59
N ASN A 79 10.32 1.60 -7.38
CA ASN A 79 10.14 0.17 -7.59
C ASN A 79 10.40 -0.21 -9.05
N LYS A 80 11.32 -1.16 -9.24
CA LYS A 80 11.63 -1.72 -10.57
C LYS A 80 10.52 -2.61 -11.11
N CYS A 81 9.74 -3.21 -10.21
CA CYS A 81 8.67 -4.12 -10.56
C CYS A 81 7.33 -3.40 -10.75
N PRO A 82 6.55 -3.76 -11.78
CA PRO A 82 5.19 -3.25 -11.93
C PRO A 82 4.32 -3.63 -10.72
N LEU A 83 3.42 -2.73 -10.34
CA LEU A 83 2.40 -3.00 -9.34
C LEU A 83 1.34 -3.93 -9.92
N TYR A 84 1.48 -5.23 -9.66
CA TYR A 84 0.45 -6.21 -9.99
C TYR A 84 -0.48 -6.44 -8.79
N MET A 85 -1.72 -5.96 -8.87
CA MET A 85 -2.76 -6.34 -7.90
C MET A 85 -3.44 -7.64 -8.35
N CYS A 86 -2.86 -8.78 -7.97
CA CYS A 86 -3.45 -10.09 -8.23
C CYS A 86 -4.50 -10.43 -7.16
N ARG A 87 -5.75 -10.72 -7.55
CA ARG A 87 -6.83 -11.08 -6.61
C ARG A 87 -6.85 -12.56 -6.18
N MET A 88 -5.82 -13.33 -6.53
CA MET A 88 -5.76 -14.76 -6.26
C MET A 88 -4.74 -15.09 -5.18
N PHE A 89 -4.99 -16.16 -4.43
CA PHE A 89 -4.03 -16.73 -3.48
C PHE A 89 -3.26 -17.88 -4.12
N CYS A 90 -1.93 -17.81 -4.12
CA CYS A 90 -1.07 -18.87 -4.63
C CYS A 90 -0.35 -19.59 -3.47
N LYS A 91 -0.66 -20.87 -3.25
CA LYS A 91 -0.07 -21.70 -2.17
C LYS A 91 1.47 -21.70 -2.17
N TYR A 92 2.08 -21.71 -3.36
CA TYR A 92 3.54 -21.72 -3.54
C TYR A 92 4.10 -20.38 -4.02
N GLY A 93 3.33 -19.30 -3.81
CA GLY A 93 3.67 -17.96 -4.29
C GLY A 93 3.50 -17.78 -5.80
N PHE A 94 3.89 -16.60 -6.25
CA PHE A 94 3.77 -16.16 -7.63
C PHE A 94 5.03 -16.48 -8.45
N VAL A 95 4.83 -16.70 -9.75
CA VAL A 95 5.91 -16.84 -10.74
C VAL A 95 6.63 -15.51 -10.85
N LYS A 96 7.97 -15.52 -10.82
CA LYS A 96 8.80 -14.34 -11.03
C LYS A 96 9.30 -14.27 -12.47
N ASP A 97 9.41 -13.06 -13.03
CA ASP A 97 10.08 -12.83 -14.30
C ASP A 97 11.62 -12.81 -14.15
N LYS A 98 12.32 -12.59 -15.26
CA LYS A 98 13.80 -12.49 -15.30
C LYS A 98 14.38 -11.37 -14.43
N ASN A 99 13.59 -10.35 -14.10
CA ASN A 99 13.97 -9.23 -13.25
C ASN A 99 13.58 -9.48 -11.78
N GLY A 100 13.00 -10.64 -11.47
CA GLY A 100 12.54 -11.01 -10.13
C GLY A 100 11.15 -10.48 -9.78
N CYS A 101 10.41 -9.91 -10.73
CA CYS A 101 9.09 -9.33 -10.50
C CYS A 101 8.00 -10.39 -10.54
N SER A 102 7.15 -10.41 -9.50
CA SER A 102 6.02 -11.34 -9.40
C SER A 102 5.01 -11.07 -10.51
N GLN A 103 4.55 -12.13 -11.17
CA GLN A 103 3.49 -12.12 -12.16
C GLN A 103 2.22 -12.70 -11.54
N CYS A 104 1.02 -12.34 -12.02
CA CYS A 104 -0.24 -12.95 -11.57
C CYS A 104 -0.44 -14.38 -12.10
N LYS A 105 0.54 -15.25 -11.85
CA LYS A 105 0.54 -16.67 -12.19
C LYS A 105 1.10 -17.43 -10.99
N CYS A 106 0.45 -18.51 -10.58
CA CYS A 106 0.90 -19.31 -9.44
C CYS A 106 2.02 -20.28 -9.81
N ASN A 107 2.98 -20.47 -8.90
CA ASN A 107 3.92 -21.58 -8.99
C ASN A 107 3.19 -22.90 -8.78
N LYS A 108 3.48 -23.90 -9.61
CA LYS A 108 2.94 -25.26 -9.47
C LYS A 108 3.57 -26.02 -8.30
N CYS A 109 4.83 -25.71 -8.00
CA CYS A 109 5.63 -26.38 -7.00
C CYS A 109 6.23 -25.37 -6.02
N PRO A 110 6.46 -25.77 -4.74
CA PRO A 110 7.22 -24.96 -3.81
C PRO A 110 8.64 -24.73 -4.33
N ASN A 111 9.17 -23.53 -4.11
CA ASN A 111 10.59 -23.28 -4.31
C ASN A 111 11.36 -23.98 -3.18
N VAL A 112 11.85 -25.18 -3.45
CA VAL A 112 12.65 -25.98 -2.52
C VAL A 112 14.13 -25.83 -2.86
N MET A 113 14.91 -25.38 -1.89
CA MET A 113 16.36 -25.31 -2.00
C MET A 113 16.95 -26.47 -1.20
N CYS A 114 17.45 -27.48 -1.90
CA CYS A 114 18.04 -28.66 -1.27
C CYS A 114 19.52 -28.40 -0.97
N MET A 115 19.99 -28.81 0.21
CA MET A 115 21.39 -28.63 0.62
C MET A 115 22.37 -29.63 -0.03
N MET A 116 21.85 -30.64 -0.73
CA MET A 116 22.62 -31.72 -1.36
C MET A 116 22.56 -31.60 -2.88
N HIS A 117 23.65 -31.94 -3.57
CA HIS A 117 23.69 -31.99 -5.03
C HIS A 117 23.45 -33.43 -5.52
N CYS A 118 22.43 -33.64 -6.34
CA CYS A 118 22.10 -34.94 -6.93
C CYS A 118 22.50 -34.97 -8.41
N PRO A 119 23.54 -35.73 -8.83
CA PRO A 119 24.01 -35.77 -10.22
C PRO A 119 22.96 -36.28 -11.21
N LYS A 120 22.13 -37.25 -10.79
CA LYS A 120 21.01 -37.79 -11.59
C LYS A 120 19.71 -36.97 -11.45
N GLY A 121 19.73 -35.90 -10.67
CA GLY A 121 18.55 -35.10 -10.33
C GLY A 121 17.81 -35.58 -9.08
N TYR A 122 16.71 -34.88 -8.77
CA TYR A 122 15.90 -35.07 -7.56
C TYR A 122 14.67 -35.92 -7.84
N GLN A 123 14.27 -36.73 -6.86
CA GLN A 123 13.00 -37.44 -6.88
C GLN A 123 11.83 -36.44 -6.89
N LYS A 124 10.69 -36.86 -7.41
CA LYS A 124 9.46 -36.05 -7.47
C LYS A 124 8.37 -36.66 -6.60
N ASN A 125 7.53 -35.82 -6.01
CA ASN A 125 6.31 -36.25 -5.32
C ASN A 125 5.17 -36.57 -6.32
N ALA A 126 4.00 -36.99 -5.81
CA ALA A 126 2.83 -37.31 -6.64
C ALA A 126 2.31 -36.13 -7.49
N SER A 127 2.59 -34.89 -7.07
CA SER A 127 2.28 -33.67 -7.84
C SER A 127 3.34 -33.32 -8.89
N GLY A 128 4.40 -34.13 -9.02
CA GLY A 128 5.50 -33.90 -9.95
C GLY A 128 6.52 -32.86 -9.47
N CYS A 129 6.48 -32.45 -8.20
CA CYS A 129 7.40 -31.47 -7.63
C CYS A 129 8.63 -32.15 -7.03
N ASN A 130 9.80 -31.56 -7.25
CA ASN A 130 11.06 -32.07 -6.69
C ASN A 130 11.00 -32.11 -5.16
N ILE A 131 11.55 -33.17 -4.59
CA ILE A 131 11.80 -33.33 -3.16
C ILE A 131 13.30 -33.49 -2.93
N CYS A 132 13.80 -33.14 -1.75
CA CYS A 132 15.23 -33.21 -1.43
C CYS A 132 15.71 -34.65 -1.17
N LYS A 133 15.59 -35.51 -2.19
CA LYS A 133 16.04 -36.89 -2.23
C LYS A 133 16.58 -37.19 -3.63
N CYS A 134 17.74 -37.82 -3.75
CA CYS A 134 18.34 -38.12 -5.06
C CYS A 134 17.65 -39.31 -5.74
N ILE A 135 17.59 -39.28 -7.07
CA ILE A 135 17.28 -40.47 -7.87
C ILE A 135 18.48 -41.43 -7.77
N GLU A 136 18.21 -42.71 -7.50
CA GLU A 136 19.23 -43.75 -7.33
C GLU A 136 19.92 -44.14 -8.65
#